data_AF-A0AAV2TXN7-F1
#
_entry.id   AF-A0AAV2TXN7-F1
#
_cell.length_a   1.000
_cell.length_b   1.000
_cell.length_c   1.000
_cell.angle_alpha   90.00
_cell.angle_beta   90.00
_cell.angle_gamma   90.00
#
_symmetry.space_group_name_H-M   'P 1'
#
loop_
_entity.id
_entity.type
_entity.pdbx_description
1 polymer ?
#
loop_
_entity_poly.entity_id
_entity_poly.type
_entity_poly.pdbx_seq_one_letter_code
_entity_poly.pdbx_strand_id
1 'polypeptide(L)'
;STIDVEHKCTNKHSGTSAAAPMAAGIIALLLEANPRLSWRDVQYITLLTANPSAFVDGNFTVNAVGRAYSQLYGYGLMDAGKMVRLGELWRGLPAHHECHSETATFSIILEGKFNHTISLNFSGCQPKARGASKSQPNSSEYGAPVKYLEHVQVYADIVYQRRGLLQLTLISPSGTETVLQPPRKLDEHSGNIGLLRWPVTTVQLWGENATGVWRVRLDNYVGSAMLQPWQKLELDKIKGYWRSVRLLVYGTSEFPIRLSPPNPKRPPPKDWFAPFSKYVVDDSKWLDVYTCHPECAPGGCTGPAADQCLGGCRRYVTQDRQCVATCPFGTTPYGALQIVHSGNIPWDTKELHRNRVKPNPSSRIRSSEIDEPLTTGLGNNIVCQPCSSVCAACVRPFTEYDCTSCPEGQYLVPLLTPDGKQVTDSSKLESAFIVLNIQLPYVSGTCQTHCPIGYHVDKSTLTCVACIENCAECVGSSVGECSLCKPGFRLVHGRCVDGHSIDGLCGPGESIVPSPDQQVCGFIMSLPP
;
A
#
# COMPACT_ATOMS: atom_id res chain seq x y z
N SER A 1 26.83 -32.79 -13.73
CA SER A 1 27.87 -33.73 -13.29
C SER A 1 28.60 -33.15 -12.08
N THR A 2 28.96 -33.98 -11.11
CA THR A 2 29.90 -33.66 -10.02
C THR A 2 30.82 -34.86 -9.77
N ILE A 3 31.91 -34.67 -9.03
CA ILE A 3 32.77 -35.77 -8.59
C ILE A 3 32.00 -36.77 -7.72
N ASP A 4 32.39 -38.04 -7.79
CA ASP A 4 31.84 -39.15 -7.02
C ASP A 4 32.97 -40.03 -6.46
N VAL A 5 32.63 -40.95 -5.56
CA VAL A 5 33.59 -41.90 -4.97
C VAL A 5 34.27 -42.78 -6.04
N GLU A 6 35.38 -43.41 -5.67
CA GLU A 6 36.15 -44.32 -6.56
C GLU A 6 36.66 -43.63 -7.85
N HIS A 7 36.98 -42.33 -7.77
CA HIS A 7 37.44 -41.50 -8.90
C HIS A 7 36.43 -41.38 -10.06
N LYS A 8 35.12 -41.48 -9.76
CA LYS A 8 34.04 -41.39 -10.75
C LYS A 8 33.42 -40.00 -10.82
N CYS A 9 32.46 -39.83 -11.72
CA CYS A 9 31.60 -38.66 -11.82
C CYS A 9 30.14 -39.10 -11.80
N THR A 10 29.28 -38.32 -11.15
CA THR A 10 27.84 -38.58 -11.07
C THR A 10 27.01 -37.47 -11.72
N ASN A 11 26.01 -37.90 -12.48
CA ASN A 11 24.94 -37.06 -13.02
C ASN A 11 23.62 -37.20 -12.23
N LYS A 12 23.65 -37.90 -11.08
CA LYS A 12 22.45 -38.25 -10.28
C LYS A 12 22.40 -37.59 -8.90
N HIS A 13 23.39 -36.77 -8.54
CA HIS A 13 23.35 -35.99 -7.31
C HIS A 13 22.17 -34.99 -7.36
N SER A 14 21.33 -35.01 -6.32
CA SER A 14 20.00 -34.41 -6.33
C SER A 14 19.52 -34.06 -4.92
N GLY A 15 18.36 -33.40 -4.82
CA GLY A 15 17.79 -32.91 -3.57
C GLY A 15 18.43 -31.59 -3.09
N THR A 16 17.94 -31.07 -1.96
CA THR A 16 18.45 -29.83 -1.35
C THR A 16 19.93 -29.93 -0.96
N SER A 17 20.41 -31.14 -0.67
CA SER A 17 21.83 -31.45 -0.45
C SER A 17 22.74 -31.12 -1.63
N ALA A 18 22.22 -31.09 -2.86
CA ALA A 18 22.97 -30.65 -4.04
C ALA A 18 22.96 -29.12 -4.24
N ALA A 19 21.94 -28.43 -3.71
CA ALA A 19 21.83 -26.97 -3.79
C ALA A 19 22.77 -26.25 -2.82
N ALA A 20 22.93 -26.76 -1.59
CA ALA A 20 23.76 -26.12 -0.57
C ALA A 20 25.26 -25.97 -0.96
N PRO A 21 25.92 -26.97 -1.58
CA PRO A 21 27.29 -26.81 -2.10
C PRO A 21 27.41 -25.75 -3.21
N MET A 22 26.39 -25.60 -4.06
CA MET A 22 26.38 -24.53 -5.07
C MET A 22 26.29 -23.15 -4.42
N ALA A 23 25.41 -22.99 -3.43
CA ALA A 23 25.32 -21.75 -2.63
C ALA A 23 26.66 -21.43 -1.93
N ALA A 24 27.32 -22.44 -1.34
CA ALA A 24 28.63 -22.28 -0.72
C ALA A 24 29.72 -21.85 -1.73
N GLY A 25 29.71 -22.40 -2.96
CA GLY A 25 30.61 -21.96 -4.04
C GLY A 25 30.37 -20.51 -4.45
N ILE A 26 29.12 -20.06 -4.53
CA ILE A 26 28.79 -18.65 -4.82
C ILE A 26 29.25 -17.72 -3.67
N ILE A 27 29.08 -18.15 -2.42
CA ILE A 27 29.56 -17.41 -1.24
C ILE A 27 31.10 -17.34 -1.22
N ALA A 28 31.80 -18.39 -1.67
CA ALA A 28 33.26 -18.35 -1.81
C ALA A 28 33.72 -17.27 -2.81
N LEU A 29 33.07 -17.16 -3.98
CA LEU A 29 33.35 -16.09 -4.96
C LEU A 29 33.07 -14.69 -4.40
N LEU A 30 32.00 -14.54 -3.60
CA LEU A 30 31.68 -13.28 -2.91
C LEU A 30 32.76 -12.90 -1.88
N LEU A 31 33.25 -13.87 -1.10
CA LEU A 31 34.28 -13.66 -0.09
C LEU A 31 35.68 -13.46 -0.70
N GLU A 32 35.96 -14.04 -1.87
CA GLU A 32 37.15 -13.73 -2.67
C GLU A 32 37.13 -12.26 -3.13
N ALA A 33 35.98 -11.78 -3.62
CA ALA A 33 35.81 -10.39 -4.05
C ALA A 33 35.86 -9.37 -2.89
N ASN A 34 35.39 -9.74 -1.70
CA ASN A 34 35.51 -8.92 -0.49
C ASN A 34 35.67 -9.78 0.78
N PRO A 35 36.90 -10.04 1.25
CA PRO A 35 37.14 -10.90 2.42
C PRO A 35 36.82 -10.23 3.76
N ARG A 36 36.33 -8.98 3.77
CA ARG A 36 35.94 -8.25 4.98
C ARG A 36 34.45 -8.41 5.33
N LEU A 37 33.68 -9.12 4.52
CA LEU A 37 32.25 -9.35 4.76
C LEU A 37 32.04 -10.25 5.98
N SER A 38 31.20 -9.80 6.91
CA SER A 38 30.69 -10.64 8.00
C SER A 38 29.61 -11.60 7.49
N TRP A 39 29.24 -12.57 8.33
CA TRP A 39 28.16 -13.52 8.04
C TRP A 39 26.81 -12.83 7.76
N ARG A 40 26.53 -11.68 8.40
CA ARG A 40 25.32 -10.88 8.15
C ARG A 40 25.41 -10.17 6.79
N ASP A 41 26.57 -9.65 6.42
CA ASP A 41 26.76 -8.98 5.13
C ASP A 41 26.49 -9.95 3.97
N VAL A 42 26.95 -11.20 4.09
CA VAL A 42 26.65 -12.28 3.12
C VAL A 42 25.15 -12.53 2.99
N GLN A 43 24.40 -12.54 4.11
CA GLN A 43 22.94 -12.72 4.08
C GLN A 43 22.21 -11.54 3.41
N TYR A 44 22.57 -10.30 3.74
CA TYR A 44 22.04 -9.11 3.06
C TYR A 44 22.34 -9.13 1.55
N ILE A 45 23.58 -9.40 1.16
CA ILE A 45 23.94 -9.45 -0.26
C ILE A 45 23.16 -10.55 -0.99
N THR A 46 22.99 -11.72 -0.36
CA THR A 46 22.19 -12.82 -0.91
C THR A 46 20.74 -12.41 -1.15
N LEU A 47 20.03 -11.87 -0.15
CA LEU A 47 18.62 -11.47 -0.31
C LEU A 47 18.43 -10.25 -1.22
N LEU A 48 19.41 -9.34 -1.29
CA LEU A 48 19.35 -8.16 -2.16
C LEU A 48 19.54 -8.49 -3.64
N THR A 49 20.18 -9.61 -3.95
CA THR A 49 20.56 -9.98 -5.32
C THR A 49 19.83 -11.20 -5.87
N ALA A 50 19.06 -11.88 -5.01
CA ALA A 50 18.21 -13.01 -5.38
C ALA A 50 17.21 -12.67 -6.50
N ASN A 51 16.95 -13.65 -7.36
CA ASN A 51 16.02 -13.53 -8.46
C ASN A 51 14.72 -14.32 -8.20
N PRO A 52 13.61 -13.68 -7.81
CA PRO A 52 12.33 -14.37 -7.61
C PRO A 52 11.70 -14.82 -8.94
N SER A 53 11.97 -14.13 -10.06
CA SER A 53 11.34 -14.41 -11.37
C SER A 53 11.76 -15.75 -11.99
N ALA A 54 12.73 -16.45 -11.38
CA ALA A 54 13.15 -17.78 -11.78
C ALA A 54 12.15 -18.89 -11.40
N PHE A 55 11.20 -18.63 -10.50
CA PHE A 55 10.26 -19.63 -9.96
C PHE A 55 8.80 -19.20 -10.15
N VAL A 56 8.16 -19.69 -11.22
CA VAL A 56 6.76 -19.38 -11.56
C VAL A 56 5.77 -19.95 -10.53
N ASP A 57 6.13 -21.09 -9.92
CA ASP A 57 5.40 -21.80 -8.87
C ASP A 57 5.69 -21.27 -7.45
N GLY A 58 6.50 -20.22 -7.32
CA GLY A 58 6.97 -19.73 -6.02
C GLY A 58 5.93 -19.08 -5.11
N ASN A 59 4.76 -18.70 -5.63
CA ASN A 59 3.71 -17.99 -4.89
C ASN A 59 4.27 -16.85 -4.00
N PHE A 60 5.06 -15.96 -4.63
CA PHE A 60 5.75 -14.90 -3.91
C PHE A 60 4.76 -13.87 -3.35
N THR A 61 4.94 -13.54 -2.07
CA THR A 61 4.29 -12.42 -1.41
C THR A 61 5.29 -11.27 -1.30
N VAL A 62 4.80 -10.02 -1.30
CA VAL A 62 5.67 -8.85 -1.16
C VAL A 62 5.58 -8.33 0.27
N ASN A 63 6.73 -8.16 0.93
CA ASN A 63 6.81 -7.58 2.27
C ASN A 63 6.68 -6.05 2.23
N ALA A 64 6.45 -5.39 3.37
CA ALA A 64 6.16 -3.95 3.41
C ALA A 64 7.31 -3.03 2.95
N VAL A 65 8.53 -3.56 2.75
CA VAL A 65 9.65 -2.84 2.12
C VAL A 65 9.89 -3.25 0.66
N GLY A 66 8.89 -3.83 0.01
CA GLY A 66 8.86 -4.10 -1.42
C GLY A 66 9.63 -5.34 -1.86
N ARG A 67 9.95 -6.28 -0.96
CA ARG A 67 10.72 -7.50 -1.28
C ARG A 67 9.79 -8.69 -1.51
N ALA A 68 9.94 -9.35 -2.65
CA ALA A 68 9.29 -10.62 -2.94
C ALA A 68 9.91 -11.75 -2.09
N TYR A 69 9.06 -12.53 -1.41
CA TYR A 69 9.45 -13.68 -0.59
C TYR A 69 8.49 -14.86 -0.78
N SER A 70 9.06 -16.07 -0.84
CA SER A 70 8.37 -17.35 -0.96
C SER A 70 8.77 -18.27 0.20
N GLN A 71 7.79 -19.00 0.76
CA GLN A 71 8.06 -20.07 1.73
C GLN A 71 8.77 -21.29 1.10
N LEU A 72 8.81 -21.38 -0.23
CA LEU A 72 9.49 -22.45 -0.98
C LEU A 72 10.91 -22.04 -1.41
N TYR A 73 11.09 -20.78 -1.84
CA TYR A 73 12.33 -20.29 -2.49
C TYR A 73 13.02 -19.13 -1.76
N GLY A 74 12.53 -18.72 -0.59
CA GLY A 74 13.02 -17.53 0.10
C GLY A 74 12.86 -16.29 -0.77
N TYR A 75 13.91 -15.48 -0.90
CA TYR A 75 13.95 -14.31 -1.78
C TYR A 75 14.17 -14.65 -3.27
N GLY A 76 14.35 -15.92 -3.63
CA GLY A 76 14.57 -16.39 -5.00
C GLY A 76 15.97 -16.96 -5.26
N LEU A 77 16.31 -17.13 -6.54
CA LEU A 77 17.53 -17.81 -6.99
C LEU A 77 18.77 -16.94 -6.75
N MET A 78 19.84 -17.51 -6.17
CA MET A 78 21.11 -16.80 -5.99
C MET A 78 21.76 -16.45 -7.32
N ASP A 79 22.18 -15.20 -7.49
CA ASP A 79 22.86 -14.70 -8.68
C ASP A 79 24.31 -14.35 -8.33
N ALA A 80 25.24 -15.23 -8.71
CA ALA A 80 26.66 -15.08 -8.38
C ALA A 80 27.27 -13.79 -8.93
N GLY A 81 26.85 -13.36 -10.12
CA GLY A 81 27.33 -12.12 -10.73
C GLY A 81 26.89 -10.91 -9.92
N LYS A 82 25.60 -10.80 -9.61
CA LYS A 82 25.06 -9.70 -8.80
C LYS A 82 25.63 -9.71 -7.38
N MET A 83 25.77 -10.89 -6.75
CA MET A 83 26.37 -11.03 -5.42
C MET A 83 27.79 -10.45 -5.39
N VAL A 84 28.68 -10.91 -6.29
CA VAL A 84 30.06 -10.41 -6.39
C VAL A 84 30.06 -8.90 -6.66
N ARG A 85 29.25 -8.39 -7.59
CA ARG A 85 29.21 -6.96 -7.92
C ARG A 85 28.69 -6.06 -6.78
N LEU A 86 27.77 -6.54 -5.96
CA LEU A 86 27.33 -5.81 -4.78
C LEU A 86 28.36 -5.90 -3.65
N GLY A 87 29.01 -7.06 -3.50
CA GLY A 87 30.08 -7.31 -2.51
C GLY A 87 31.33 -6.47 -2.74
N GLU A 88 31.75 -6.26 -4.00
CA GLU A 88 32.84 -5.34 -4.40
C GLU A 88 32.65 -3.91 -3.85
N LEU A 89 31.40 -3.49 -3.63
CA LEU A 89 31.03 -2.14 -3.18
C LEU A 89 30.62 -2.08 -1.70
N TRP A 90 30.51 -3.21 -0.99
CA TRP A 90 29.87 -3.26 0.32
C TRP A 90 30.78 -2.76 1.45
N ARG A 91 30.30 -1.78 2.24
CA ARG A 91 31.07 -1.16 3.35
C ARG A 91 30.87 -1.80 4.74
N GLY A 92 29.95 -2.75 4.87
CA GLY A 92 29.68 -3.43 6.15
C GLY A 92 28.52 -2.84 6.95
N LEU A 93 27.78 -3.73 7.61
CA LEU A 93 26.59 -3.42 8.39
C LEU A 93 26.86 -2.64 9.70
N PRO A 94 25.86 -1.91 10.21
CA PRO A 94 25.84 -1.44 11.60
C PRO A 94 25.87 -2.59 12.62
N ALA A 95 26.09 -2.22 13.89
CA ALA A 95 26.09 -3.14 15.02
C ALA A 95 24.83 -4.02 15.04
N HIS A 96 25.01 -5.31 15.29
CA HIS A 96 23.90 -6.25 15.42
C HIS A 96 23.20 -6.03 16.76
N HIS A 97 21.92 -5.69 16.72
CA HIS A 97 21.08 -5.48 17.88
C HIS A 97 20.08 -6.63 18.01
N GLU A 98 19.84 -7.04 19.26
CA GLU A 98 18.82 -8.00 19.65
C GLU A 98 17.87 -7.29 20.61
N CYS A 99 16.56 -7.43 20.38
CA CYS A 99 15.53 -6.89 21.25
C CYS A 99 14.49 -7.98 21.56
N HIS A 100 14.16 -8.10 22.84
CA HIS A 100 13.28 -9.11 23.35
C HIS A 100 11.99 -8.49 23.92
N SER A 101 10.83 -9.05 23.61
CA SER A 101 9.62 -8.79 24.39
C SER A 101 9.67 -9.53 25.72
N GLU A 102 8.87 -9.09 26.68
CA GLU A 102 8.45 -9.97 27.77
C GLU A 102 7.64 -11.16 27.25
N THR A 103 7.53 -12.18 28.09
CA THR A 103 6.63 -13.30 27.84
C THR A 103 5.21 -12.88 28.18
N ALA A 104 4.36 -12.67 27.17
CA ALA A 104 2.93 -12.51 27.40
C ALA A 104 2.35 -13.86 27.84
N THR A 105 1.81 -13.94 29.05
CA THR A 105 1.20 -15.16 29.62
C THR A 105 -0.32 -15.04 29.67
N PHE A 106 -1.00 -16.15 29.39
CA PHE A 106 -2.45 -16.26 29.33
C PHE A 106 -2.87 -17.73 29.42
N SER A 107 -4.16 -18.03 29.34
CA SER A 107 -4.67 -19.40 29.28
C SER A 107 -5.79 -19.48 28.26
N ILE A 108 -5.45 -19.76 27.01
CA ILE A 108 -6.42 -20.00 25.93
C ILE A 108 -6.63 -21.50 25.81
N ILE A 109 -7.89 -21.93 25.86
CA ILE A 109 -8.34 -23.30 25.62
C ILE A 109 -8.49 -23.51 24.11
N LEU A 110 -7.91 -24.59 23.57
CA LEU A 110 -7.90 -24.90 22.13
C LEU A 110 -8.80 -26.12 21.85
N GLU A 111 -9.97 -25.88 21.27
CA GLU A 111 -11.01 -26.91 21.05
C GLU A 111 -11.76 -26.66 19.73
N GLY A 112 -12.25 -27.73 19.09
CA GLY A 112 -13.06 -27.62 17.87
C GLY A 112 -12.30 -26.94 16.73
N LYS A 113 -12.96 -26.06 15.97
CA LYS A 113 -12.32 -25.14 15.02
C LYS A 113 -12.09 -23.78 15.67
N PHE A 114 -10.87 -23.28 15.63
CA PHE A 114 -10.51 -22.02 16.28
C PHE A 114 -9.54 -21.16 15.44
N ASN A 115 -9.56 -19.87 15.74
CA ASN A 115 -8.62 -18.87 15.25
C ASN A 115 -8.42 -17.85 16.38
N HIS A 116 -7.26 -17.92 17.04
CA HIS A 116 -6.90 -17.03 18.15
C HIS A 116 -5.76 -16.12 17.74
N THR A 117 -5.90 -14.82 17.99
CA THR A 117 -4.86 -13.82 17.69
C THR A 117 -4.46 -13.09 18.96
N ILE A 118 -3.18 -13.14 19.30
CA ILE A 118 -2.55 -12.36 20.37
C ILE A 118 -1.90 -11.13 19.76
N SER A 119 -2.23 -9.95 20.27
CA SER A 119 -1.58 -8.70 19.88
C SER A 119 -0.50 -8.32 20.89
N LEU A 120 0.70 -8.04 20.43
CA LEU A 120 1.84 -7.58 21.22
C LEU A 120 2.20 -6.16 20.78
N ASN A 121 2.06 -5.18 21.66
CA ASN A 121 2.60 -3.85 21.40
C ASN A 121 4.11 -3.88 21.68
N PHE A 122 4.91 -3.56 20.68
CA PHE A 122 6.36 -3.71 20.71
C PHE A 122 7.03 -2.39 20.32
N SER A 123 7.81 -1.83 21.23
CA SER A 123 8.54 -0.58 21.00
C SER A 123 9.75 -0.78 20.08
N GLY A 124 10.31 -1.98 20.01
CA GLY A 124 11.58 -2.25 19.34
C GLY A 124 12.79 -1.89 20.20
N CYS A 125 12.65 -1.98 21.53
CA CYS A 125 13.61 -1.51 22.53
C CYS A 125 13.99 -0.03 22.35
N GLN A 126 13.10 0.77 21.76
CA GLN A 126 13.35 2.19 21.49
C GLN A 126 13.26 3.00 22.80
N PRO A 127 14.21 3.93 23.05
CA PRO A 127 14.22 4.70 24.29
C PRO A 127 12.97 5.59 24.39
N LYS A 128 12.33 5.63 25.57
CA LYS A 128 11.18 6.51 25.84
C LYS A 128 11.55 7.97 25.55
N ALA A 129 10.73 8.65 24.74
CA ALA A 129 10.94 10.05 24.39
C ALA A 129 11.02 10.95 25.65
N ARG A 130 11.97 11.88 25.68
CA ARG A 130 12.13 12.85 26.78
C ARG A 130 10.86 13.69 26.91
N GLY A 131 10.09 13.46 27.97
CA GLY A 131 8.80 14.14 28.23
C GLY A 131 7.57 13.23 28.17
N ALA A 132 7.71 11.95 27.79
CA ALA A 132 6.61 10.99 27.85
C ALA A 132 6.05 10.86 29.29
N SER A 133 4.73 10.94 29.42
CA SER A 133 4.04 10.82 30.71
C SER A 133 4.34 9.47 31.39
N LYS A 134 4.42 9.48 32.73
CA LYS A 134 4.56 8.27 33.57
C LYS A 134 3.38 7.27 33.45
N SER A 135 2.37 7.59 32.65
CA SER A 135 1.20 6.75 32.35
C SER A 135 1.39 5.80 31.17
N GLN A 136 2.42 5.96 30.32
CA GLN A 136 2.76 4.87 29.41
C GLN A 136 3.34 3.71 30.24
N PRO A 137 2.82 2.47 30.07
CA PRO A 137 3.36 1.31 30.77
C PRO A 137 4.87 1.22 30.53
N ASN A 138 5.59 0.62 31.46
CA ASN A 138 6.98 0.29 31.20
C ASN A 138 7.00 -0.67 30.01
N SER A 139 7.54 -0.20 28.88
CA SER A 139 7.93 -1.03 27.75
C SER A 139 9.00 -1.96 28.28
N SER A 140 8.55 -3.12 28.75
CA SER A 140 9.32 -4.08 29.53
C SER A 140 10.22 -4.97 28.68
N GLU A 141 10.33 -4.61 27.40
CA GLU A 141 11.35 -5.08 26.48
C GLU A 141 12.76 -4.84 27.03
N TYR A 142 13.67 -5.74 26.66
CA TYR A 142 15.07 -5.66 27.02
C TYR A 142 15.96 -5.99 25.82
N GLY A 143 17.17 -5.44 25.79
CA GLY A 143 18.09 -5.53 24.65
C GLY A 143 18.45 -4.16 24.09
N ALA A 144 18.86 -4.13 22.83
CA ALA A 144 19.28 -2.91 22.12
C ALA A 144 18.22 -2.46 21.08
N PRO A 145 18.10 -1.17 20.77
CA PRO A 145 17.04 -0.68 19.87
C PRO A 145 17.13 -1.28 18.47
N VAL A 146 16.11 -1.99 18.01
CA VAL A 146 16.01 -2.48 16.63
C VAL A 146 15.01 -1.58 15.89
N LYS A 147 15.45 -1.01 14.77
CA LYS A 147 14.58 -0.28 13.83
C LYS A 147 14.36 -1.10 12.58
N TYR A 148 15.43 -1.57 11.94
CA TYR A 148 15.35 -2.37 10.70
C TYR A 148 15.57 -3.84 11.03
N LEU A 149 14.58 -4.67 10.70
CA LEU A 149 14.57 -6.10 11.01
C LEU A 149 15.52 -6.92 10.14
N GLU A 150 16.05 -8.01 10.70
CA GLU A 150 16.81 -9.05 10.01
C GLU A 150 16.11 -10.40 10.23
N HIS A 151 16.30 -10.98 11.42
CA HIS A 151 15.64 -12.22 11.83
C HIS A 151 14.55 -11.90 12.85
N VAL A 152 13.42 -12.61 12.78
CA VAL A 152 12.36 -12.54 13.79
C VAL A 152 12.03 -13.93 14.28
N GLN A 153 12.00 -14.11 15.60
CA GLN A 153 11.72 -15.37 16.27
C GLN A 153 10.50 -15.26 17.16
N VAL A 154 9.58 -16.22 17.02
CA VAL A 154 8.45 -16.39 17.93
C VAL A 154 8.68 -17.62 18.79
N TYR A 155 8.67 -17.41 20.09
CA TYR A 155 8.63 -18.46 21.11
C TYR A 155 7.19 -18.54 21.61
N ALA A 156 6.54 -19.69 21.46
CA ALA A 156 5.21 -19.94 22.00
C ALA A 156 5.21 -21.17 22.91
N ASP A 157 4.25 -21.26 23.84
CA ASP A 157 3.97 -22.43 24.67
C ASP A 157 2.55 -22.95 24.34
N ILE A 158 2.47 -23.82 23.33
CA ILE A 158 1.22 -24.34 22.76
C ILE A 158 1.22 -25.86 22.85
N VAL A 159 0.32 -26.44 23.64
CA VAL A 159 0.10 -27.90 23.70
C VAL A 159 -1.21 -28.23 23.00
N TYR A 160 -1.19 -29.18 22.06
CA TYR A 160 -2.37 -29.57 21.30
C TYR A 160 -2.25 -31.03 20.86
N GLN A 161 -3.29 -31.83 21.07
CA GLN A 161 -3.28 -33.29 20.82
C GLN A 161 -3.06 -33.71 19.36
N ARG A 162 -3.16 -32.77 18.40
CA ARG A 162 -3.01 -33.01 16.95
C ARG A 162 -2.20 -31.89 16.32
N ARG A 163 -0.93 -31.77 16.71
CA ARG A 163 -0.05 -30.64 16.35
C ARG A 163 0.01 -30.33 14.85
N GLY A 164 -0.07 -31.33 13.97
CA GLY A 164 -0.09 -31.15 12.51
C GLY A 164 -1.30 -30.38 11.95
N LEU A 165 -2.36 -30.18 12.73
CA LEU A 165 -3.50 -29.34 12.32
C LEU A 165 -3.25 -27.84 12.52
N LEU A 166 -2.24 -27.46 13.33
CA LEU A 166 -1.98 -26.07 13.69
C LEU A 166 -1.26 -25.32 12.57
N GLN A 167 -1.74 -24.11 12.30
CA GLN A 167 -1.04 -23.08 11.57
C GLN A 167 -0.64 -21.96 12.53
N LEU A 168 0.65 -21.61 12.55
CA LEU A 168 1.17 -20.45 13.28
C LEU A 168 1.52 -19.36 12.27
N THR A 169 0.93 -18.19 12.44
CA THR A 169 1.13 -17.02 11.57
C THR A 169 1.57 -15.82 12.39
N LEU A 170 2.51 -15.04 11.85
CA LEU A 170 2.97 -13.77 12.40
C LEU A 170 2.60 -12.64 11.43
N ILE A 171 2.01 -11.57 11.94
CA ILE A 171 1.71 -10.35 11.19
C ILE A 171 2.56 -9.22 11.77
N SER A 172 3.37 -8.59 10.92
CA SER A 172 4.23 -7.46 11.32
C SER A 172 3.42 -6.18 11.58
N PRO A 173 4.01 -5.17 12.27
CA PRO A 173 3.38 -3.87 12.43
C PRO A 173 3.13 -3.14 11.11
N SER A 174 3.90 -3.48 10.08
CA SER A 174 3.78 -2.97 8.71
C SER A 174 2.70 -3.71 7.89
N GLY A 175 2.10 -4.78 8.43
CA GLY A 175 1.01 -5.52 7.79
C GLY A 175 1.40 -6.83 7.08
N THR A 176 2.70 -7.14 6.95
CA THR A 176 3.15 -8.36 6.26
C THR A 176 2.74 -9.61 7.04
N GLU A 177 1.98 -10.49 6.40
CA GLU A 177 1.61 -11.80 6.95
C GLU A 177 2.65 -12.88 6.58
N THR A 178 3.15 -13.58 7.59
CA THR A 178 4.16 -14.65 7.48
C THR A 178 3.62 -15.92 8.12
N VAL A 179 3.44 -16.98 7.34
CA VAL A 179 3.19 -18.32 7.90
C VAL A 179 4.50 -18.86 8.48
N LEU A 180 4.60 -18.91 9.81
CA LEU A 180 5.77 -19.41 10.53
C LEU A 180 5.81 -20.94 10.58
N GLN A 181 4.63 -21.56 10.72
CA GLN A 181 4.49 -23.00 10.66
C GLN A 181 3.20 -23.34 9.88
N PRO A 182 3.29 -23.92 8.68
CA PRO A 182 2.12 -24.42 7.96
C PRO A 182 1.63 -25.74 8.58
N PRO A 183 0.36 -26.13 8.34
CA PRO A 183 -0.13 -27.44 8.73
C PRO A 183 0.67 -28.60 8.12
N ARG A 184 0.78 -29.70 8.85
CA ARG A 184 1.58 -30.88 8.48
C ARG A 184 0.71 -32.13 8.54
N LYS A 185 0.22 -32.56 7.38
CA LYS A 185 -0.72 -33.70 7.23
C LYS A 185 -0.32 -34.98 7.98
N LEU A 186 0.98 -35.27 8.05
CA LEU A 186 1.54 -36.48 8.67
C LEU A 186 2.00 -36.28 10.13
N ASP A 187 1.91 -35.07 10.69
CA ASP A 187 2.24 -34.80 12.10
C ASP A 187 1.04 -35.09 12.99
N GLU A 188 0.70 -36.37 13.10
CA GLU A 188 -0.41 -36.87 13.92
C GLU A 188 -0.04 -37.00 15.41
N HIS A 189 1.08 -36.41 15.84
CA HIS A 189 1.64 -36.61 17.18
C HIS A 189 0.66 -36.24 18.30
N SER A 190 0.27 -37.25 19.07
CA SER A 190 -0.71 -37.19 20.16
C SER A 190 -0.03 -37.37 21.53
N GLY A 191 0.59 -36.31 22.04
CA GLY A 191 1.24 -36.31 23.35
C GLY A 191 1.32 -34.91 23.94
N ASN A 192 1.77 -34.80 25.20
CA ASN A 192 1.95 -33.52 25.91
C ASN A 192 3.10 -32.64 25.35
N ILE A 193 3.71 -33.03 24.22
CA ILE A 193 4.85 -32.34 23.60
C ILE A 193 4.34 -31.35 22.55
N GLY A 194 3.99 -30.18 23.04
CA GLY A 194 3.58 -29.03 22.24
C GLY A 194 4.71 -28.36 21.44
N LEU A 195 4.43 -27.19 20.88
CA LEU A 195 5.44 -26.17 20.65
C LEU A 195 5.81 -25.60 22.03
N LEU A 196 6.79 -26.21 22.69
CA LEU A 196 7.21 -25.85 24.06
C LEU A 196 8.41 -24.91 23.99
N ARG A 197 8.16 -23.61 23.85
CA ARG A 197 9.20 -22.56 23.69
C ARG A 197 10.16 -22.84 22.53
N TRP A 198 9.66 -23.47 21.46
CA TRP A 198 10.43 -23.70 20.25
C TRP A 198 10.60 -22.38 19.49
N PRO A 199 11.83 -21.97 19.09
CA PRO A 199 12.05 -20.77 18.30
C PRO A 199 11.62 -21.01 16.84
N VAL A 200 10.47 -20.47 16.45
CA VAL A 200 10.08 -20.45 15.03
C VAL A 200 10.59 -19.14 14.41
N THR A 201 11.50 -19.24 13.45
CA THR A 201 12.23 -18.10 12.87
C THR A 201 11.69 -17.75 11.49
N THR A 202 11.60 -16.46 11.17
CA THR A 202 11.40 -15.95 9.81
C THR A 202 12.47 -14.94 9.41
N VAL A 203 12.73 -14.89 8.10
CA VAL A 203 13.53 -13.87 7.42
C VAL A 203 12.71 -13.10 6.37
N GLN A 204 11.40 -13.32 6.27
CA GLN A 204 10.49 -12.66 5.32
C GLN A 204 10.36 -11.14 5.58
N LEU A 205 10.52 -10.72 6.84
CA LEU A 205 10.30 -9.35 7.31
C LEU A 205 11.55 -8.46 7.20
N TRP A 206 12.56 -8.89 6.43
CA TRP A 206 13.88 -8.26 6.41
C TRP A 206 13.83 -6.83 5.86
N GLY A 207 14.29 -5.89 6.68
CA GLY A 207 14.30 -4.45 6.43
C GLY A 207 13.07 -3.70 6.91
N GLU A 208 11.99 -4.38 7.33
CA GLU A 208 10.80 -3.72 7.88
C GLU A 208 11.07 -3.04 9.24
N ASN A 209 10.15 -2.16 9.64
CA ASN A 209 10.19 -1.51 10.94
C ASN A 209 9.74 -2.48 12.05
N ALA A 210 10.56 -2.63 13.09
CA ALA A 210 10.24 -3.46 14.25
C ALA A 210 9.12 -2.88 15.15
N THR A 211 8.96 -1.55 15.18
CA THR A 211 8.10 -0.86 16.15
C THR A 211 6.61 -0.88 15.75
N GLY A 212 5.76 -1.33 16.67
CA GLY A 212 4.29 -1.23 16.60
C GLY A 212 3.59 -2.48 17.09
N VAL A 213 2.35 -2.72 16.63
CA VAL A 213 1.53 -3.85 17.06
C VAL A 213 1.80 -5.08 16.19
N TRP A 214 2.49 -6.05 16.76
CA TRP A 214 2.63 -7.39 16.21
C TRP A 214 1.40 -8.22 16.52
N ARG A 215 1.02 -9.14 15.61
CA ARG A 215 -0.05 -10.10 15.88
C ARG A 215 0.45 -11.52 15.64
N VAL A 216 0.30 -12.39 16.63
CA VAL A 216 0.57 -13.82 16.51
C VAL A 216 -0.77 -14.54 16.44
N ARG A 217 -1.04 -15.21 15.31
CA ARG A 217 -2.28 -15.94 15.06
C ARG A 217 -2.02 -17.44 15.08
N LEU A 218 -2.83 -18.16 15.84
CA LEU A 218 -2.86 -19.61 15.92
C LEU A 218 -4.25 -20.09 15.50
N ASP A 219 -4.30 -20.84 14.40
CA ASP A 219 -5.55 -21.40 13.88
C ASP A 219 -5.39 -22.88 13.53
N ASN A 220 -6.51 -23.59 13.38
CA ASN A 220 -6.53 -24.95 12.85
C ASN A 220 -7.45 -25.10 11.62
N TYR A 221 -7.87 -23.99 11.00
CA TYR A 221 -8.81 -24.02 9.88
C TYR A 221 -8.18 -24.68 8.65
N VAL A 222 -6.97 -24.25 8.28
CA VAL A 222 -6.25 -24.78 7.12
C VAL A 222 -5.92 -26.26 7.32
N GLY A 223 -5.39 -26.63 8.49
CA GLY A 223 -5.08 -28.03 8.81
C GLY A 223 -6.30 -28.94 8.87
N SER A 224 -7.43 -28.45 9.39
CA SER A 224 -8.70 -29.19 9.40
C SER A 224 -9.27 -29.40 8.00
N ALA A 225 -9.08 -28.45 7.07
CA ALA A 225 -9.50 -28.57 5.68
C ALA A 225 -8.68 -29.61 4.88
N MET A 226 -7.50 -30.00 5.36
CA MET A 226 -6.69 -31.06 4.73
C MET A 226 -7.13 -32.49 5.09
N LEU A 227 -8.01 -32.65 6.09
CA LEU A 227 -8.54 -33.94 6.51
C LEU A 227 -9.46 -34.52 5.44
N GLN A 228 -9.26 -35.79 5.09
CA GLN A 228 -10.12 -36.48 4.12
C GLN A 228 -11.48 -36.85 4.75
N PRO A 229 -12.57 -36.98 3.97
CA PRO A 229 -13.91 -37.28 4.51
C PRO A 229 -14.00 -38.56 5.35
N TRP A 230 -13.13 -39.55 5.08
CA TRP A 230 -13.03 -40.80 5.84
C TRP A 230 -12.15 -40.69 7.11
N GLN A 231 -11.29 -39.68 7.22
CA GLN A 231 -10.56 -39.36 8.44
C GLN A 231 -11.50 -38.61 9.41
N LYS A 232 -12.56 -39.29 9.88
CA LYS A 232 -13.58 -38.79 10.82
C LYS A 232 -12.96 -38.43 12.18
N LEU A 233 -12.26 -37.31 12.21
CA LEU A 233 -11.63 -36.76 13.38
C LEU A 233 -12.64 -35.82 14.06
N GLU A 234 -13.16 -36.24 15.21
CA GLU A 234 -14.03 -35.38 16.02
C GLU A 234 -13.21 -34.23 16.61
N LEU A 235 -13.13 -33.11 15.88
CA LEU A 235 -12.31 -31.94 16.25
C LEU A 235 -12.62 -31.44 17.68
N ASP A 236 -13.87 -31.57 18.12
CA ASP A 236 -14.32 -31.16 19.45
C ASP A 236 -13.77 -32.05 20.58
N LYS A 237 -13.35 -33.28 20.27
CA LYS A 237 -12.62 -34.17 21.19
C LYS A 237 -11.13 -33.88 21.23
N ILE A 238 -10.59 -33.12 20.26
CA ILE A 238 -9.18 -32.69 20.25
C ILE A 238 -9.04 -31.48 21.16
N LYS A 239 -8.29 -31.64 22.24
CA LYS A 239 -8.08 -30.61 23.25
C LYS A 239 -6.63 -30.09 23.25
N GLY A 240 -6.46 -28.88 23.76
CA GLY A 240 -5.16 -28.29 24.05
C GLY A 240 -5.27 -26.92 24.71
N TYR A 241 -4.14 -26.25 24.83
CA TYR A 241 -4.04 -24.91 25.41
C TYR A 241 -2.85 -24.13 24.85
N TRP A 242 -2.97 -22.81 24.82
CA TRP A 242 -1.89 -21.87 24.55
C TRP A 242 -1.67 -21.01 25.80
N ARG A 243 -0.45 -21.07 26.37
CA ARG A 243 -0.08 -20.47 27.65
C ARG A 243 0.70 -19.17 27.54
N SER A 244 1.53 -19.04 26.51
CA SER A 244 2.36 -17.85 26.35
C SER A 244 2.88 -17.65 24.94
N VAL A 245 3.26 -16.40 24.66
CA VAL A 245 4.04 -16.03 23.48
C VAL A 245 5.07 -14.96 23.83
N ARG A 246 6.19 -14.97 23.11
CA ARG A 246 7.28 -14.01 23.22
C ARG A 246 7.93 -13.79 21.86
N LEU A 247 8.30 -12.54 21.59
CA LEU A 247 8.98 -12.12 20.37
C LEU A 247 10.45 -11.83 20.67
N LEU A 248 11.34 -12.34 19.81
CA LEU A 248 12.74 -11.91 19.70
C LEU A 248 12.92 -11.33 18.31
N VAL A 249 13.46 -10.11 18.22
CA VAL A 249 13.83 -9.50 16.94
C VAL A 249 15.31 -9.18 16.92
N TYR A 250 15.90 -9.37 15.75
CA TYR A 250 17.29 -9.08 15.43
C TYR A 250 17.35 -8.02 14.34
N GLY A 251 18.37 -7.18 14.36
CA GLY A 251 18.54 -6.18 13.31
C GLY A 251 19.48 -5.05 13.65
N THR A 252 19.13 -3.84 13.21
CA THR A 252 19.95 -2.62 13.36
C THR A 252 19.09 -1.43 13.79
N SER A 253 19.69 -0.51 14.55
CA SER A 253 19.09 0.80 14.88
C SER A 253 19.22 1.81 13.73
N GLU A 254 20.33 1.73 12.99
CA GLU A 254 20.67 2.54 11.82
C GLU A 254 20.37 1.82 10.51
N PHE A 255 20.24 2.54 9.39
CA PHE A 255 19.98 1.91 8.10
C PHE A 255 21.17 1.03 7.66
N PRO A 256 20.92 -0.23 7.25
CA PRO A 256 21.99 -1.21 7.06
C PRO A 256 22.84 -1.05 5.78
N ILE A 257 22.26 -0.59 4.67
CA ILE A 257 22.92 -0.67 3.36
C ILE A 257 23.80 0.56 3.12
N ARG A 258 25.12 0.35 2.97
CA ARG A 258 26.10 1.38 2.65
C ARG A 258 27.07 0.86 1.59
N LEU A 259 27.18 1.56 0.46
CA LEU A 259 28.02 1.19 -0.68
C LEU A 259 29.10 2.23 -0.95
N SER A 260 30.26 1.79 -1.44
CA SER A 260 31.30 2.67 -1.97
C SER A 260 31.00 3.11 -3.41
N PRO A 261 31.64 4.20 -3.89
CA PRO A 261 31.57 4.60 -5.29
C PRO A 261 32.03 3.47 -6.23
N PRO A 262 31.27 3.18 -7.30
CA PRO A 262 31.68 2.21 -8.30
C PRO A 262 33.04 2.52 -8.92
N ASN A 263 33.88 1.49 -9.11
CA ASN A 263 35.15 1.63 -9.81
C ASN A 263 34.91 2.09 -11.27
N PRO A 264 35.42 3.27 -11.70
CA PRO A 264 35.19 3.79 -13.04
C PRO A 264 35.66 2.88 -14.17
N LYS A 265 36.66 2.01 -13.90
CA LYS A 265 37.19 1.05 -14.89
C LYS A 265 36.34 -0.21 -15.04
N ARG A 266 35.42 -0.48 -14.11
CA ARG A 266 34.61 -1.72 -14.09
C ARG A 266 33.24 -1.49 -13.41
N PRO A 267 32.44 -0.51 -13.88
CA PRO A 267 31.17 -0.16 -13.26
C PRO A 267 30.15 -1.31 -13.32
N PRO A 268 29.19 -1.37 -12.38
CA PRO A 268 28.09 -2.31 -12.43
C PRO A 268 27.10 -1.95 -13.57
N PRO A 269 26.34 -2.93 -14.11
CA PRO A 269 25.30 -2.67 -15.10
C PRO A 269 24.26 -1.66 -14.59
N LYS A 270 23.97 -0.61 -15.37
CA LYS A 270 23.16 0.53 -14.94
C LYS A 270 21.76 0.12 -14.46
N ASP A 271 21.04 -0.67 -15.24
CA ASP A 271 19.63 -0.99 -14.98
C ASP A 271 19.48 -1.83 -13.70
N TRP A 272 20.40 -2.78 -13.47
CA TRP A 272 20.47 -3.55 -12.23
C TRP A 272 20.92 -2.70 -11.03
N PHE A 273 21.86 -1.78 -11.23
CA PHE A 273 22.42 -0.99 -10.13
C PHE A 273 21.57 0.24 -9.75
N ALA A 274 20.65 0.69 -10.60
CA ALA A 274 19.82 1.86 -10.36
C ALA A 274 19.12 1.86 -8.97
N PRO A 275 18.51 0.76 -8.49
CA PRO A 275 17.91 0.71 -7.14
C PRO A 275 18.92 0.84 -5.99
N PHE A 276 20.19 0.52 -6.23
CA PHE A 276 21.29 0.57 -5.26
C PHE A 276 22.06 1.89 -5.27
N SER A 277 21.99 2.65 -6.37
CA SER A 277 22.71 3.93 -6.54
C SER A 277 22.47 4.91 -5.38
N LYS A 278 21.26 4.95 -4.83
CA LYS A 278 20.86 5.78 -3.67
C LYS A 278 21.54 5.40 -2.34
N TYR A 279 22.26 4.27 -2.28
CA TYR A 279 23.02 3.82 -1.11
C TYR A 279 24.54 4.02 -1.25
N VAL A 280 24.99 4.60 -2.37
CA VAL A 280 26.40 4.96 -2.58
C VAL A 280 26.72 6.20 -1.74
N VAL A 281 27.74 6.08 -0.89
CA VAL A 281 28.22 7.17 -0.02
C VAL A 281 29.65 7.53 -0.42
N ASP A 282 29.97 8.81 -0.54
CA ASP A 282 31.32 9.26 -0.85
C ASP A 282 32.32 8.80 0.22
N ASP A 283 33.56 8.47 -0.15
CA ASP A 283 34.61 8.10 0.81
C ASP A 283 35.00 9.31 1.71
N SER A 284 34.91 10.54 1.21
CA SER A 284 35.20 11.76 1.95
C SER A 284 34.10 12.19 2.93
N LYS A 285 32.88 11.66 2.78
CA LYS A 285 31.69 12.01 3.58
C LYS A 285 31.17 10.84 4.41
N TRP A 286 32.00 9.85 4.72
CA TRP A 286 31.56 8.62 5.36
C TRP A 286 31.01 8.79 6.80
N LEU A 287 31.34 9.91 7.47
CA LEU A 287 30.72 10.31 8.75
C LEU A 287 29.42 11.13 8.59
N ASP A 288 29.19 11.74 7.42
CA ASP A 288 28.03 12.60 7.21
C ASP A 288 26.80 11.75 6.87
N VAL A 289 25.85 11.77 7.79
CA VAL A 289 24.59 11.02 7.73
C VAL A 289 23.83 11.31 6.43
N TYR A 290 23.24 10.24 5.86
CA TYR A 290 22.51 10.17 4.59
C TYR A 290 21.77 11.44 4.15
N THR A 291 21.86 11.76 2.85
CA THR A 291 20.92 12.70 2.22
C THR A 291 19.53 12.07 2.18
N CYS A 292 18.55 12.75 2.80
CA CYS A 292 17.18 12.27 2.87
C CYS A 292 16.47 12.23 1.51
N HIS A 293 15.45 11.38 1.40
CA HIS A 293 14.58 11.34 0.22
C HIS A 293 14.03 12.74 -0.11
N PRO A 294 13.89 13.13 -1.40
CA PRO A 294 13.43 14.48 -1.77
C PRO A 294 12.06 14.85 -1.18
N GLU A 295 11.19 13.87 -0.97
CA GLU A 295 9.87 14.07 -0.34
C GLU A 295 9.89 14.03 1.20
N CYS A 296 11.05 13.93 1.86
CA CYS A 296 11.12 14.07 3.32
C CYS A 296 10.91 15.53 3.74
N ALA A 297 9.99 15.75 4.67
CA ALA A 297 9.80 17.03 5.34
C ALA A 297 11.01 17.36 6.26
N PRO A 298 11.22 18.64 6.64
CA PRO A 298 12.24 19.02 7.60
C PRO A 298 12.10 18.24 8.92
N GLY A 299 13.22 17.76 9.46
CA GLY A 299 13.24 16.82 10.59
C GLY A 299 14.22 15.65 10.40
N GLY A 300 14.83 15.54 9.22
CA GLY A 300 15.82 14.53 8.91
C GLY A 300 15.20 13.18 8.51
N CYS A 301 16.03 12.16 8.49
CA CYS A 301 15.68 10.82 8.05
C CYS A 301 16.60 9.79 8.70
N THR A 302 16.18 8.53 8.72
CA THR A 302 17.05 7.40 9.10
C THR A 302 17.70 6.71 7.90
N GLY A 303 17.59 7.28 6.70
CA GLY A 303 18.17 6.79 5.45
C GLY A 303 17.55 7.49 4.22
N PRO A 304 17.98 7.14 3.00
CA PRO A 304 17.63 7.86 1.76
C PRO A 304 16.29 7.43 1.12
N ALA A 305 15.57 6.46 1.68
CA ALA A 305 14.32 5.96 1.10
C ALA A 305 13.07 6.77 1.53
N ALA A 306 12.00 6.67 0.74
CA ALA A 306 10.77 7.46 0.89
C ALA A 306 10.01 7.19 2.20
N ASP A 307 10.18 6.03 2.80
CA ASP A 307 9.61 5.58 4.08
C ASP A 307 10.47 5.97 5.30
N GLN A 308 11.66 6.54 5.09
CA GLN A 308 12.66 6.75 6.14
C GLN A 308 12.70 8.19 6.68
N CYS A 309 11.74 9.02 6.30
CA CYS A 309 11.62 10.43 6.69
C CYS A 309 11.18 10.57 8.16
N LEU A 310 12.02 11.18 9.01
CA LEU A 310 11.69 11.42 10.42
C LEU A 310 10.74 12.60 10.62
N GLY A 311 10.84 13.62 9.75
CA GLY A 311 9.93 14.78 9.76
C GLY A 311 8.54 14.52 9.14
N GLY A 312 8.28 13.32 8.62
CA GLY A 312 7.14 13.06 7.76
C GLY A 312 7.39 13.42 6.29
N CYS A 313 6.32 13.60 5.52
CA CYS A 313 6.36 13.77 4.07
C CYS A 313 6.05 15.22 3.69
N ARG A 314 6.73 15.76 2.67
CA ARG A 314 6.50 17.13 2.18
C ARG A 314 5.11 17.34 1.58
N ARG A 315 4.54 16.27 1.02
CA ARG A 315 3.27 16.28 0.27
C ARG A 315 2.38 15.14 0.75
N TYR A 316 2.52 13.98 0.11
CA TYR A 316 1.63 12.84 0.34
C TYR A 316 2.37 11.65 0.94
N VAL A 317 1.62 10.83 1.67
CA VAL A 317 2.09 9.56 2.22
C VAL A 317 1.16 8.43 1.73
N THR A 318 1.72 7.34 1.21
CA THR A 318 0.94 6.14 0.85
C THR A 318 0.46 5.41 2.10
N GLN A 319 -0.49 4.47 1.96
CA GLN A 319 -0.88 3.59 3.07
C GLN A 319 0.35 2.80 3.62
N ASP A 320 1.29 2.43 2.74
CA ASP A 320 2.58 1.80 3.06
C ASP A 320 3.64 2.77 3.63
N ARG A 321 3.24 3.99 4.00
CA ARG A 321 4.08 5.04 4.61
C ARG A 321 5.20 5.60 3.74
N GLN A 322 5.13 5.47 2.42
CA GLN A 322 6.10 6.08 1.51
C GLN A 322 5.75 7.53 1.18
N CYS A 323 6.71 8.44 1.33
CA CYS A 323 6.55 9.85 0.93
C CYS A 323 6.62 10.01 -0.60
N VAL A 324 5.51 10.43 -1.20
CA VAL A 324 5.35 10.53 -2.66
C VAL A 324 4.93 11.94 -3.11
N ALA A 325 5.34 12.28 -4.34
CA ALA A 325 5.12 13.58 -4.96
C ALA A 325 3.65 13.83 -5.37
N THR A 326 2.95 12.76 -5.70
CA THR A 326 1.55 12.67 -6.16
C THR A 326 0.99 11.33 -5.69
N CYS A 327 -0.32 11.22 -5.47
CA CYS A 327 -0.92 9.94 -5.08
C CYS A 327 -0.90 8.91 -6.23
N PRO A 328 -0.66 7.62 -5.96
CA PRO A 328 -0.73 6.55 -6.97
C PRO A 328 -2.11 6.43 -7.63
N PHE A 329 -2.15 5.86 -8.84
CA PHE A 329 -3.39 5.54 -9.55
C PHE A 329 -4.34 4.71 -8.69
N GLY A 330 -5.66 4.96 -8.78
CA GLY A 330 -6.66 4.35 -7.90
C GLY A 330 -6.68 4.90 -6.47
N THR A 331 -5.90 5.94 -6.15
CA THR A 331 -5.92 6.61 -4.84
C THR A 331 -6.02 8.13 -4.96
N THR A 332 -6.54 8.79 -3.92
CA THR A 332 -6.78 10.24 -3.85
C THR A 332 -6.36 10.78 -2.48
N PRO A 333 -5.85 12.03 -2.36
CA PRO A 333 -5.44 12.61 -1.09
C PRO A 333 -6.61 12.82 -0.11
N TYR A 334 -6.43 12.44 1.17
CA TYR A 334 -7.46 12.59 2.20
C TYR A 334 -6.89 12.77 3.62
N GLY A 335 -7.38 13.80 4.33
CA GLY A 335 -6.83 14.31 5.61
C GLY A 335 -5.47 15.01 5.42
N ALA A 336 -4.98 15.91 6.28
CA ALA A 336 -5.56 16.51 7.48
C ALA A 336 -5.22 18.02 7.53
N LEU A 337 -6.19 18.87 7.89
CA LEU A 337 -5.98 20.33 8.00
C LEU A 337 -6.88 20.99 9.06
N GLN A 338 -6.29 21.35 10.21
CA GLN A 338 -6.59 22.53 11.05
C GLN A 338 -5.29 22.85 11.81
N ILE A 339 -4.84 24.09 12.04
CA ILE A 339 -5.48 25.40 11.97
C ILE A 339 -4.59 26.37 11.18
N VAL A 340 -5.18 27.16 10.26
CA VAL A 340 -4.60 28.43 9.83
C VAL A 340 -5.03 29.50 10.84
N HIS A 341 -4.10 30.05 11.61
CA HIS A 341 -4.34 31.34 12.27
C HIS A 341 -3.85 32.44 11.32
N SER A 342 -4.80 33.06 10.62
CA SER A 342 -4.54 34.20 9.75
C SER A 342 -4.22 35.43 10.60
N GLY A 343 -3.08 36.09 10.38
CA GLY A 343 -2.66 37.24 11.19
C GLY A 343 -1.43 37.99 10.67
N ASN A 344 -1.67 39.07 9.92
CA ASN A 344 -0.65 39.95 9.34
C ASN A 344 -0.68 41.36 10.01
N ILE A 345 0.35 42.23 9.96
CA ILE A 345 1.60 42.14 9.17
C ILE A 345 2.88 42.06 10.06
N PRO A 346 3.37 43.11 10.79
CA PRO A 346 4.82 43.25 10.89
C PRO A 346 5.46 43.39 12.28
N TRP A 347 6.76 43.11 12.27
CA TRP A 347 7.84 43.51 13.18
C TRP A 347 7.60 44.81 13.99
N ASP A 348 7.78 44.71 15.32
CA ASP A 348 8.53 45.73 16.08
C ASP A 348 9.31 45.08 17.24
N THR A 349 10.40 45.73 17.63
CA THR A 349 11.36 45.32 18.65
C THR A 349 11.37 46.33 19.78
N LYS A 350 10.69 46.04 20.90
CA LYS A 350 11.06 46.52 22.25
C LYS A 350 10.07 46.08 23.32
N GLU A 351 10.62 45.82 24.50
CA GLU A 351 9.97 45.96 25.82
C GLU A 351 8.76 45.03 26.11
N LEU A 352 8.44 44.66 27.36
CA LEU A 352 9.02 45.05 28.66
C LEU A 352 9.00 43.85 29.62
N HIS A 353 9.91 43.85 30.60
CA HIS A 353 9.87 42.96 31.77
C HIS A 353 8.48 43.00 32.47
N ARG A 354 8.00 41.97 33.21
CA ARG A 354 8.52 41.54 34.53
C ARG A 354 7.70 40.39 35.14
N ASN A 355 8.33 39.65 36.05
CA ASN A 355 7.77 39.00 37.26
C ASN A 355 6.78 37.80 37.19
N ARG A 356 7.35 36.62 37.47
CA ARG A 356 7.10 35.76 38.68
C ARG A 356 5.86 36.17 39.53
N VAL A 357 4.97 35.27 39.99
CA VAL A 357 5.16 34.27 41.07
C VAL A 357 3.95 33.28 41.12
N LYS A 358 4.16 32.08 41.71
CA LYS A 358 3.24 30.91 41.91
C LYS A 358 2.35 31.04 43.18
N PRO A 359 1.66 29.98 43.72
CA PRO A 359 0.66 29.03 43.14
C PRO A 359 -0.59 28.77 44.05
N ASN A 360 -1.48 27.86 43.61
CA ASN A 360 -2.34 26.94 44.44
C ASN A 360 -3.56 27.51 45.21
N PRO A 361 -4.52 26.65 45.68
CA PRO A 361 -5.09 25.44 45.05
C PRO A 361 -6.64 25.29 45.22
N SER A 362 -7.21 24.23 44.61
CA SER A 362 -8.45 23.52 45.03
C SER A 362 -9.83 24.14 44.78
N SER A 363 -10.59 23.56 43.83
CA SER A 363 -11.90 22.95 44.12
C SER A 363 -12.38 22.06 42.95
N ARG A 364 -13.16 21.01 43.27
CA ARG A 364 -13.65 19.98 42.33
C ARG A 364 -15.11 20.24 41.96
N ILE A 365 -15.51 19.99 40.71
CA ILE A 365 -16.83 19.40 40.37
C ILE A 365 -16.63 18.43 39.18
N ARG A 366 -17.37 17.30 39.16
CA ARG A 366 -17.41 16.29 38.08
C ARG A 366 -18.62 16.52 37.17
N SER A 367 -18.49 16.20 35.88
CA SER A 367 -19.59 15.61 35.07
C SER A 367 -19.04 14.73 33.93
N SER A 368 -19.60 13.52 33.82
CA SER A 368 -19.82 12.68 32.62
C SER A 368 -18.81 12.61 31.46
N GLU A 369 -18.34 11.38 31.25
CA GLU A 369 -17.92 10.71 30.02
C GLU A 369 -18.56 11.20 28.70
N ILE A 370 -17.74 11.41 27.67
CA ILE A 370 -17.91 10.85 26.31
C ILE A 370 -16.51 10.43 25.81
N ASP A 371 -16.38 9.23 25.25
CA ASP A 371 -15.13 8.72 24.67
C ASP A 371 -14.81 9.37 23.31
N GLU A 372 -13.58 9.86 23.12
CA GLU A 372 -12.88 9.82 21.82
C GLU A 372 -11.37 9.56 22.02
N PRO A 373 -10.72 8.80 21.12
CA PRO A 373 -9.33 8.37 21.29
C PRO A 373 -8.31 9.46 20.92
N LEU A 374 -7.30 9.63 21.77
CA LEU A 374 -6.17 10.54 21.50
C LEU A 374 -5.38 10.13 20.25
N THR A 375 -5.52 10.91 19.17
CA THR A 375 -4.56 10.90 18.05
C THR A 375 -3.26 11.59 18.45
N THR A 376 -2.30 10.83 18.98
CA THR A 376 -0.98 11.37 19.33
C THR A 376 -0.05 11.46 18.11
N GLY A 377 0.14 12.68 17.60
CA GLY A 377 1.45 13.12 17.08
C GLY A 377 1.97 12.51 15.78
N LEU A 378 1.13 12.30 14.77
CA LEU A 378 1.64 12.35 13.39
C LEU A 378 1.79 13.81 12.95
N GLY A 379 2.87 14.13 12.22
CA GLY A 379 2.92 15.37 11.44
C GLY A 379 1.82 15.38 10.37
N ASN A 380 1.42 16.57 9.94
CA ASN A 380 0.28 16.83 9.04
C ASN A 380 0.51 16.34 7.60
N ASN A 381 0.81 15.05 7.41
CA ASN A 381 0.98 14.43 6.09
C ASN A 381 -0.39 14.12 5.50
N ILE A 382 -0.58 14.40 4.21
CA ILE A 382 -1.80 14.05 3.49
C ILE A 382 -1.74 12.58 3.07
N VAL A 383 -2.71 11.75 3.46
CA VAL A 383 -2.67 10.30 3.20
C VAL A 383 -3.37 9.99 1.88
N CYS A 384 -2.72 9.24 1.00
CA CYS A 384 -3.38 8.69 -0.20
C CYS A 384 -4.31 7.54 0.22
N GLN A 385 -5.61 7.73 0.04
CA GLN A 385 -6.65 6.73 0.33
C GLN A 385 -7.24 6.18 -0.98
N PRO A 386 -7.62 4.91 -1.05
CA PRO A 386 -8.13 4.31 -2.28
C PRO A 386 -9.49 4.88 -2.68
N CYS A 387 -9.71 4.95 -3.98
CA CYS A 387 -11.03 5.17 -4.58
C CYS A 387 -11.94 3.97 -4.31
N SER A 388 -13.26 4.14 -4.49
CA SER A 388 -14.15 2.98 -4.60
C SER A 388 -13.77 2.14 -5.83
N SER A 389 -14.00 0.83 -5.78
CA SER A 389 -13.70 -0.11 -6.87
C SER A 389 -14.44 0.16 -8.18
N VAL A 390 -15.45 1.03 -8.16
CA VAL A 390 -16.16 1.51 -9.36
C VAL A 390 -15.44 2.65 -10.09
N CYS A 391 -14.51 3.36 -9.43
CA CYS A 391 -13.75 4.46 -10.03
C CYS A 391 -12.30 4.03 -10.33
N ALA A 392 -11.73 4.49 -11.44
CA ALA A 392 -10.29 4.36 -11.71
C ALA A 392 -9.48 5.51 -11.11
N ALA A 393 -10.08 6.71 -11.03
CA ALA A 393 -9.62 7.85 -10.24
C ALA A 393 -10.84 8.58 -9.66
N CYS A 394 -10.67 9.30 -8.55
CA CYS A 394 -11.77 9.87 -7.77
C CYS A 394 -11.39 11.17 -7.04
N VAL A 395 -12.38 12.02 -6.81
CA VAL A 395 -12.29 13.26 -6.02
C VAL A 395 -12.29 12.96 -4.52
N ARG A 396 -12.99 11.90 -4.09
CA ARG A 396 -13.15 11.47 -2.69
C ARG A 396 -12.86 9.96 -2.56
N PRO A 397 -12.19 9.51 -1.48
CA PRO A 397 -11.89 8.09 -1.31
C PRO A 397 -13.14 7.33 -0.87
N PHE A 398 -13.16 6.02 -1.17
CA PHE A 398 -14.25 5.09 -0.81
C PHE A 398 -15.67 5.44 -1.31
N THR A 399 -15.89 6.55 -2.02
CA THR A 399 -17.19 6.92 -2.57
C THR A 399 -17.40 6.28 -3.95
N GLU A 400 -18.59 5.71 -4.17
CA GLU A 400 -19.04 5.21 -5.49
C GLU A 400 -19.46 6.34 -6.44
N TYR A 401 -19.41 7.57 -5.94
CA TYR A 401 -19.67 8.83 -6.62
C TYR A 401 -18.40 9.69 -6.57
N ASP A 402 -18.37 10.75 -7.38
CA ASP A 402 -17.21 11.60 -7.64
C ASP A 402 -16.02 10.88 -8.32
N CYS A 403 -16.29 9.92 -9.21
CA CYS A 403 -15.26 9.40 -10.11
C CYS A 403 -14.77 10.51 -11.07
N THR A 404 -13.47 10.56 -11.36
CA THR A 404 -12.87 11.42 -12.39
C THR A 404 -12.38 10.63 -13.61
N SER A 405 -12.23 9.31 -13.47
CA SER A 405 -12.05 8.38 -14.59
C SER A 405 -12.59 6.99 -14.22
N CYS A 406 -12.87 6.17 -15.24
CA CYS A 406 -13.50 4.87 -15.09
C CYS A 406 -12.59 3.70 -15.47
N PRO A 407 -12.81 2.50 -14.89
CA PRO A 407 -12.16 1.28 -15.34
C PRO A 407 -12.47 0.94 -16.81
N GLU A 408 -11.64 0.11 -17.43
CA GLU A 408 -11.85 -0.32 -18.82
C GLU A 408 -13.26 -0.93 -19.03
N GLY A 409 -13.92 -0.53 -20.11
CA GLY A 409 -15.29 -0.97 -20.43
C GLY A 409 -16.41 -0.23 -19.70
N GLN A 410 -16.10 0.82 -18.93
CA GLN A 410 -17.08 1.73 -18.32
C GLN A 410 -16.88 3.17 -18.79
N TYR A 411 -17.96 3.94 -18.76
CA TYR A 411 -18.01 5.33 -19.20
C TYR A 411 -18.35 6.26 -18.05
N LEU A 412 -17.71 7.42 -18.00
CA LEU A 412 -17.94 8.41 -16.96
C LEU A 412 -19.20 9.22 -17.26
N VAL A 413 -20.18 9.16 -16.36
CA VAL A 413 -21.32 10.08 -16.37
C VAL A 413 -20.83 11.47 -15.91
N PRO A 414 -21.17 12.56 -16.62
CA PRO A 414 -20.61 13.89 -16.34
C PRO A 414 -20.83 14.37 -14.92
N LEU A 415 -19.85 15.11 -14.40
CA LEU A 415 -19.92 15.79 -13.11
C LEU A 415 -21.05 16.83 -13.13
N LEU A 416 -22.18 16.48 -12.52
CA LEU A 416 -23.32 17.39 -12.33
C LEU A 416 -23.20 18.13 -10.99
N THR A 417 -23.44 19.45 -11.02
CA THR A 417 -23.72 20.22 -9.79
C THR A 417 -25.14 19.92 -9.27
N PRO A 418 -25.48 20.31 -8.02
CA PRO A 418 -26.85 20.21 -7.50
C PRO A 418 -27.91 20.91 -8.37
N ASP A 419 -27.53 21.93 -9.14
CA ASP A 419 -28.39 22.65 -10.09
C ASP A 419 -28.49 21.96 -11.48
N GLY A 420 -27.97 20.75 -11.64
CA GLY A 420 -27.99 19.98 -12.89
C GLY A 420 -27.06 20.51 -14.00
N LYS A 421 -26.13 21.42 -13.69
CA LYS A 421 -25.17 21.95 -14.67
C LYS A 421 -23.94 21.05 -14.76
N GLN A 422 -23.49 20.76 -15.97
CA GLN A 422 -22.24 20.03 -16.20
C GLN A 422 -21.03 20.89 -15.86
N VAL A 423 -20.06 20.32 -15.15
CA VAL A 423 -18.74 20.93 -14.92
C VAL A 423 -17.81 20.58 -16.08
N THR A 424 -17.57 21.55 -16.97
CA THR A 424 -16.80 21.34 -18.22
C THR A 424 -15.27 21.43 -18.05
N ASP A 425 -14.76 21.58 -16.83
CA ASP A 425 -13.34 21.80 -16.56
C ASP A 425 -12.92 21.16 -15.22
N SER A 426 -12.31 19.97 -15.31
CA SER A 426 -11.84 19.21 -14.14
C SER A 426 -10.60 19.84 -13.48
N SER A 427 -9.83 20.66 -14.19
CA SER A 427 -8.59 21.26 -13.65
C SER A 427 -8.85 22.29 -12.54
N LYS A 428 -10.03 22.93 -12.56
CA LYS A 428 -10.46 23.87 -11.53
C LYS A 428 -10.93 23.21 -10.24
N LEU A 429 -11.36 21.94 -10.30
CA LEU A 429 -11.75 21.19 -9.10
C LEU A 429 -10.54 20.90 -8.22
N GLU A 430 -9.41 20.45 -8.79
CA GLU A 430 -8.16 20.20 -8.03
C GLU A 430 -7.63 21.46 -7.31
N SER A 431 -7.85 22.64 -7.89
CA SER A 431 -7.38 23.92 -7.34
C SER A 431 -8.20 24.43 -6.14
N ALA A 432 -9.43 23.94 -5.96
CA ALA A 432 -10.34 24.41 -4.90
C ALA A 432 -10.09 23.75 -3.53
N PHE A 433 -9.23 22.72 -3.46
CA PHE A 433 -9.08 21.86 -2.28
C PHE A 433 -8.36 22.47 -1.06
N ILE A 434 -7.68 23.61 -1.21
CA ILE A 434 -6.64 24.03 -0.25
C ILE A 434 -7.16 24.95 0.89
N VAL A 435 -8.33 25.59 0.76
CA VAL A 435 -8.80 26.57 1.76
C VAL A 435 -10.32 26.53 2.00
N LEU A 436 -10.68 26.50 3.29
CA LEU A 436 -12.02 26.61 3.93
C LEU A 436 -12.91 25.36 3.97
N ASN A 437 -13.48 25.14 5.17
CA ASN A 437 -14.62 24.26 5.44
C ASN A 437 -15.88 24.79 4.74
N ILE A 438 -15.98 24.56 3.42
CA ILE A 438 -17.21 24.75 2.67
C ILE A 438 -17.79 23.35 2.44
N GLN A 439 -19.07 23.18 2.77
CA GLN A 439 -19.85 22.00 2.41
C GLN A 439 -19.82 21.90 0.87
N LEU A 440 -18.98 21.02 0.32
CA LEU A 440 -18.81 20.91 -1.13
C LEU A 440 -20.16 20.61 -1.78
N PRO A 441 -20.50 21.24 -2.92
CA PRO A 441 -21.67 20.85 -3.69
C PRO A 441 -21.53 19.35 -4.04
N TYR A 442 -22.59 18.58 -3.81
CA TYR A 442 -22.60 17.16 -4.13
C TYR A 442 -22.36 16.97 -5.64
N VAL A 443 -21.20 16.44 -6.01
CA VAL A 443 -20.83 16.23 -7.41
C VAL A 443 -21.13 14.78 -7.79
N SER A 444 -22.11 14.57 -8.66
CA SER A 444 -22.44 13.21 -9.12
C SER A 444 -21.63 12.90 -10.38
N GLY A 445 -20.51 12.19 -10.21
CA GLY A 445 -19.79 11.51 -11.28
C GLY A 445 -19.72 10.02 -10.96
N THR A 446 -20.27 9.17 -11.84
CA THR A 446 -20.34 7.71 -11.65
C THR A 446 -19.85 7.00 -12.89
N CYS A 447 -19.28 5.81 -12.73
CA CYS A 447 -18.90 4.94 -13.82
C CYS A 447 -20.01 3.92 -14.12
N GLN A 448 -20.41 3.82 -15.38
CA GLN A 448 -21.48 2.91 -15.81
C GLN A 448 -21.10 2.19 -17.10
N THR A 449 -21.61 0.96 -17.30
CA THR A 449 -21.35 0.18 -18.52
C THR A 449 -22.11 0.70 -19.74
N HIS A 450 -23.15 1.50 -19.52
CA HIS A 450 -24.00 2.12 -20.54
C HIS A 450 -24.34 3.55 -20.07
N CYS A 451 -24.51 4.48 -21.00
CA CYS A 451 -24.94 5.84 -20.65
C CYS A 451 -26.44 5.90 -20.31
N PRO A 452 -26.85 6.79 -19.40
CA PRO A 452 -28.27 6.99 -19.07
C PRO A 452 -29.04 7.62 -20.24
N ILE A 453 -30.38 7.47 -20.22
CA ILE A 453 -31.28 8.07 -21.22
C ILE A 453 -31.03 9.58 -21.33
N GLY A 454 -30.96 10.08 -22.56
CA GLY A 454 -30.58 11.46 -22.87
C GLY A 454 -29.07 11.69 -23.01
N TYR A 455 -28.24 10.64 -22.98
CA TYR A 455 -26.79 10.71 -23.18
C TYR A 455 -26.30 9.60 -24.14
N HIS A 456 -25.27 9.90 -24.93
CA HIS A 456 -24.54 8.93 -25.75
C HIS A 456 -23.09 8.76 -25.27
N VAL A 457 -22.43 7.68 -25.65
CA VAL A 457 -20.99 7.48 -25.39
C VAL A 457 -20.17 8.34 -26.35
N ASP A 458 -19.24 9.15 -25.84
CA ASP A 458 -18.09 9.63 -26.60
C ASP A 458 -16.93 8.65 -26.43
N LYS A 459 -16.53 7.99 -27.52
CA LYS A 459 -15.46 6.97 -27.53
C LYS A 459 -14.05 7.57 -27.47
N SER A 460 -13.90 8.88 -27.69
CA SER A 460 -12.61 9.56 -27.65
C SER A 460 -12.22 9.99 -26.22
N THR A 461 -13.21 10.37 -25.41
CA THR A 461 -13.04 10.81 -24.02
C THR A 461 -13.46 9.76 -22.98
N LEU A 462 -14.17 8.70 -23.40
CA LEU A 462 -14.81 7.70 -22.53
C LEU A 462 -15.85 8.30 -21.55
N THR A 463 -16.48 9.40 -21.94
CA THR A 463 -17.54 10.08 -21.16
C THR A 463 -18.90 9.93 -21.81
N CYS A 464 -19.97 9.92 -21.02
CA CYS A 464 -21.33 10.07 -21.53
C CYS A 464 -21.63 11.54 -21.84
N VAL A 465 -21.87 11.90 -23.10
CA VAL A 465 -22.17 13.27 -23.54
C VAL A 465 -23.68 13.41 -23.75
N ALA A 466 -24.26 14.55 -23.38
CA ALA A 466 -25.70 14.77 -23.47
C ALA A 466 -26.16 14.81 -24.94
N CYS A 467 -27.30 14.19 -25.23
CA CYS A 467 -27.97 14.32 -26.51
C CYS A 467 -28.43 15.76 -26.77
N ILE A 468 -28.60 16.10 -28.04
CA ILE A 468 -29.14 17.39 -28.47
C ILE A 468 -30.53 17.65 -27.87
N GLU A 469 -30.93 18.92 -27.77
CA GLU A 469 -32.17 19.35 -27.12
C GLU A 469 -33.41 18.58 -27.63
N ASN A 470 -34.32 18.27 -26.71
CA ASN A 470 -35.54 17.47 -26.92
C ASN A 470 -35.35 16.01 -27.40
N CYS A 471 -34.11 15.56 -27.59
CA CYS A 471 -33.79 14.16 -27.87
C CYS A 471 -33.72 13.31 -26.58
N ALA A 472 -34.23 12.09 -26.63
CA ALA A 472 -34.20 11.10 -25.55
C ALA A 472 -33.15 9.99 -25.79
N GLU A 473 -32.94 9.58 -27.03
CA GLU A 473 -31.86 8.65 -27.42
C GLU A 473 -31.18 9.14 -28.69
N CYS A 474 -29.85 9.15 -28.70
CA CYS A 474 -29.04 9.61 -29.83
C CYS A 474 -27.78 8.75 -29.99
N VAL A 475 -27.22 8.74 -31.19
CA VAL A 475 -25.92 8.11 -31.49
C VAL A 475 -24.75 9.10 -31.47
N GLY A 476 -25.05 10.40 -31.41
CA GLY A 476 -24.09 11.50 -31.40
C GLY A 476 -24.75 12.82 -31.03
N SER A 477 -23.94 13.88 -30.92
CA SER A 477 -24.38 15.22 -30.50
C SER A 477 -24.83 16.13 -31.67
N SER A 478 -24.78 15.69 -32.93
CA SER A 478 -25.04 16.56 -34.07
C SER A 478 -26.50 16.60 -34.53
N VAL A 479 -26.84 17.60 -35.34
CA VAL A 479 -28.22 17.99 -35.69
C VAL A 479 -28.83 17.07 -36.76
N GLY A 480 -29.10 15.82 -36.36
CA GLY A 480 -29.60 14.74 -37.22
C GLY A 480 -29.35 13.33 -36.65
N GLU A 481 -28.72 13.21 -35.48
CA GLU A 481 -28.31 11.93 -34.88
C GLU A 481 -29.24 11.45 -33.75
N CYS A 482 -30.45 12.01 -33.65
CA CYS A 482 -31.46 11.55 -32.69
C CYS A 482 -32.23 10.34 -33.24
N SER A 483 -32.40 9.29 -32.42
CA SER A 483 -33.19 8.09 -32.74
C SER A 483 -34.54 8.05 -32.02
N LEU A 484 -34.67 8.71 -30.86
CA LEU A 484 -35.92 8.78 -30.09
C LEU A 484 -36.08 10.17 -29.45
N CYS A 485 -37.26 10.76 -29.57
CA CYS A 485 -37.57 12.05 -28.97
C CYS A 485 -38.16 11.95 -27.56
N LYS A 486 -38.03 13.02 -26.77
CA LYS A 486 -38.74 13.16 -25.49
C LYS A 486 -40.26 13.25 -25.74
N PRO A 487 -41.12 12.85 -24.79
CA PRO A 487 -42.57 12.97 -24.92
C PRO A 487 -43.00 14.39 -25.29
N GLY A 488 -43.92 14.52 -26.26
CA GLY A 488 -44.38 15.81 -26.81
C GLY A 488 -43.69 16.23 -28.12
N PHE A 489 -42.58 15.58 -28.50
CA PHE A 489 -41.85 15.87 -29.74
C PHE A 489 -41.93 14.68 -30.72
N ARG A 490 -41.99 14.98 -32.03
CA ARG A 490 -41.91 13.98 -33.11
C ARG A 490 -40.53 13.99 -33.76
N LEU A 491 -40.07 12.83 -34.21
CA LEU A 491 -38.79 12.67 -34.88
C LEU A 491 -38.95 12.93 -36.40
N VAL A 492 -38.26 13.94 -36.91
CA VAL A 492 -38.25 14.32 -38.33
C VAL A 492 -36.80 14.50 -38.78
N HIS A 493 -36.35 13.68 -39.73
CA HIS A 493 -34.97 13.70 -40.25
C HIS A 493 -33.87 13.72 -39.15
N GLY A 494 -34.04 12.90 -38.10
CA GLY A 494 -33.09 12.81 -36.99
C GLY A 494 -33.11 14.00 -36.02
N ARG A 495 -34.15 14.85 -36.08
CA ARG A 495 -34.36 16.02 -35.20
C ARG A 495 -35.70 15.89 -34.48
N CYS A 496 -35.76 16.37 -33.25
CA CYS A 496 -37.00 16.40 -32.47
C CYS A 496 -37.69 17.76 -32.63
N VAL A 497 -38.84 17.76 -33.28
CA VAL A 497 -39.67 18.95 -33.50
C VAL A 497 -40.95 18.85 -32.67
N ASP A 498 -41.49 19.99 -32.24
CA ASP A 498 -42.71 20.07 -31.43
C ASP A 498 -43.88 19.36 -32.17
N GLY A 499 -44.56 18.43 -31.47
CA GLY A 499 -45.66 17.65 -32.03
C GLY A 499 -46.86 18.50 -32.49
N HIS A 500 -47.01 19.72 -31.99
CA HIS A 500 -48.07 20.66 -32.36
C HIS A 500 -47.69 21.64 -33.47
N SER A 501 -46.40 21.75 -33.82
CA SER A 501 -45.98 22.52 -34.99
C SER A 501 -46.40 21.81 -36.27
N ILE A 502 -46.76 22.52 -37.33
CA ILE A 502 -47.01 21.92 -38.66
C ILE A 502 -45.68 21.93 -39.42
N ASP A 503 -45.25 20.76 -39.91
CA ASP A 503 -43.92 20.56 -40.51
C ASP A 503 -43.62 21.56 -41.63
N GLY A 504 -42.43 22.18 -41.59
CA GLY A 504 -41.97 23.18 -42.55
C GLY A 504 -41.69 22.63 -43.94
N LEU A 505 -42.74 22.24 -44.67
CA LEU A 505 -42.76 21.79 -46.05
C LEU A 505 -43.99 22.40 -46.74
N CYS A 506 -43.80 23.11 -47.86
CA CYS A 506 -44.89 23.78 -48.58
C CYS A 506 -45.93 22.80 -49.17
N GLY A 507 -47.15 23.29 -49.39
CA GLY A 507 -48.25 22.46 -49.89
C GLY A 507 -48.08 22.00 -51.35
N PRO A 508 -48.87 21.00 -51.82
CA PRO A 508 -48.78 20.52 -53.20
C PRO A 508 -49.10 21.61 -54.22
N GLY A 509 -48.09 22.04 -54.98
CA GLY A 509 -48.21 23.10 -55.99
C GLY A 509 -47.49 24.42 -55.66
N GLU A 510 -46.93 24.54 -54.45
CA GLU A 510 -46.15 25.71 -54.02
C GLU A 510 -44.64 25.42 -54.06
N SER A 511 -43.83 26.47 -54.22
CA SER A 511 -42.37 26.37 -54.14
C SER A 511 -41.79 27.54 -53.35
N ILE A 512 -40.61 27.33 -52.74
CA ILE A 512 -39.95 28.32 -51.88
C ILE A 512 -39.37 29.44 -52.76
N VAL A 513 -39.84 30.66 -52.57
CA VAL A 513 -39.30 31.84 -53.24
C VAL A 513 -38.14 32.41 -52.40
N PRO A 514 -36.96 32.70 -52.97
CA PRO A 514 -35.83 33.23 -52.21
C PRO A 514 -36.07 34.69 -51.80
N SER A 515 -36.41 34.91 -50.53
CA SER A 515 -36.37 36.21 -49.85
C SER A 515 -35.22 36.21 -48.83
N PRO A 516 -34.51 37.34 -48.60
CA PRO A 516 -33.30 37.36 -47.78
C PRO A 516 -33.47 36.92 -46.32
N ASP A 517 -34.63 37.16 -45.72
CA ASP A 517 -34.83 37.03 -44.26
C ASP A 517 -36.00 36.11 -43.84
N GLN A 518 -36.72 35.47 -44.77
CA GLN A 518 -37.76 34.48 -44.47
C GLN A 518 -38.11 33.61 -45.67
N GLN A 519 -38.16 32.28 -45.50
CA GLN A 519 -38.66 31.35 -46.52
C GLN A 519 -40.19 31.35 -46.49
N VAL A 520 -40.83 31.77 -47.59
CA VAL A 520 -42.29 31.80 -47.74
C VAL A 520 -42.69 30.96 -48.95
N CYS A 521 -43.74 30.14 -48.78
CA CYS A 521 -44.33 29.34 -49.85
C CYS A 521 -45.17 30.23 -50.79
N GLY A 522 -45.06 30.02 -52.11
CA GLY A 522 -45.85 30.76 -53.08
C GLY A 522 -46.07 30.03 -54.39
N PHE A 523 -47.12 30.43 -55.11
CA PHE A 523 -47.45 29.94 -56.45
C PHE A 523 -46.76 30.78 -57.53
N ILE A 524 -46.03 30.12 -58.43
CA ILE A 524 -45.44 30.78 -59.61
C ILE A 524 -46.55 31.00 -60.66
N MET A 525 -47.05 32.23 -60.79
CA MET A 525 -47.92 32.60 -61.90
C MET A 525 -47.10 32.79 -63.18
N SER A 526 -47.36 31.96 -64.18
CA SER A 526 -46.95 32.21 -65.56
C SER A 526 -47.81 33.33 -66.17
N LEU A 527 -47.17 34.36 -66.73
CA LEU A 527 -47.81 35.34 -67.60
C LEU A 527 -47.82 34.83 -69.05
N PRO A 528 -48.97 34.86 -69.74
CA PRO A 528 -49.05 34.68 -71.19
C PRO A 528 -49.58 35.92 -71.93
N PRO A 529 -49.36 36.04 -73.26
CA PRO A 529 -48.20 35.61 -74.05
C PRO A 529 -47.19 36.76 -74.30
#